data_AF-A0A137Q4N0-F1
#
_entry.id   AF-A0A137Q4N0-F1
#
_cell.length_a   1.000
_cell.length_b   1.000
_cell.length_c   1.000
_cell.angle_alpha   90.00
_cell.angle_beta   90.00
_cell.angle_gamma   90.00
#
_symmetry.space_group_name_H-M   'P 1'
#
loop_
_entity.id
_entity.type
_entity.pdbx_description
1 polymer ?
#
loop_
_entity_poly.entity_id
_entity_poly.type
_entity_poly.pdbx_seq_one_letter_code
_entity_poly.pdbx_strand_id
1 'polypeptide(L)'
;MTTACRTLRVLRYYSTQPTTASVIAEARRKWGLSGIPTPRSILNDDSTPLPPSLSLSEADELDDADYRRNPNTPPLHLRKPPTSPTPTEWKAHRLALKKSFPTGWSPPRKLSREAMDGLRELHRYDPENFTTPVLAERFHISPEAVRRILKSKWEPSTERRKKWTEKQKRQREERLKIKRGNFEKERQEVQEILLAKQFSGGLSLKG
;
A
#
# COMPACT_ATOMS: atom_id res chain seq x y z
N MET A 1 -24.93 70.82 -6.60
CA MET A 1 -23.51 70.52 -6.85
C MET A 1 -23.37 69.00 -6.91
N THR A 2 -23.01 68.47 -8.08
CA THR A 2 -23.03 67.03 -8.41
C THR A 2 -21.78 66.33 -7.88
N THR A 3 -21.94 65.36 -6.99
CA THR A 3 -20.86 64.46 -6.57
C THR A 3 -20.77 63.26 -7.51
N ALA A 4 -19.73 63.21 -8.34
CA ALA A 4 -19.45 62.08 -9.22
C ALA A 4 -18.79 60.93 -8.41
N CYS A 5 -19.42 59.76 -8.40
CA CYS A 5 -18.86 58.55 -7.78
C CYS A 5 -17.89 57.90 -8.77
N ARG A 6 -16.58 58.00 -8.51
CA ARG A 6 -15.52 57.42 -9.33
C ARG A 6 -15.41 55.92 -9.03
N THR A 7 -15.84 55.06 -9.96
CA THR A 7 -15.64 53.61 -9.85
C THR A 7 -14.16 53.27 -10.08
N LEU A 8 -13.50 52.76 -9.06
CA LEU A 8 -12.14 52.24 -9.17
C LEU A 8 -12.17 50.83 -9.76
N ARG A 9 -11.54 50.66 -10.92
CA ARG A 9 -11.35 49.36 -11.59
C ARG A 9 -10.29 48.57 -10.82
N VAL A 10 -10.70 47.57 -10.06
CA VAL A 10 -9.77 46.64 -9.41
C VAL A 10 -9.18 45.73 -10.50
N LEU A 11 -7.94 45.99 -10.89
CA LEU A 11 -7.17 45.06 -11.71
C LEU A 11 -6.86 43.82 -10.86
N ARG A 12 -7.49 42.70 -11.17
CA ARG A 12 -7.09 41.40 -10.63
C ARG A 12 -5.71 41.07 -11.17
N TYR A 13 -4.70 41.19 -10.31
CA TYR A 13 -3.38 40.61 -10.57
C TYR A 13 -3.53 39.08 -10.59
N TYR A 14 -3.65 38.50 -11.78
CA TYR A 14 -3.43 37.07 -11.94
C TYR A 14 -1.95 36.81 -11.68
N SER A 15 -1.67 35.94 -10.70
CA SER A 15 -0.34 35.38 -10.45
C SER A 15 0.28 34.94 -11.78
N THR A 16 1.43 35.51 -12.15
CA THR A 16 2.19 35.10 -13.33
C THR A 16 2.64 33.66 -13.12
N GLN A 17 1.89 32.70 -13.66
CA GLN A 17 2.32 31.30 -13.62
C GLN A 17 3.62 31.21 -14.43
N PRO A 18 4.67 30.57 -13.88
CA PRO A 18 5.90 30.38 -14.62
C PRO A 18 5.56 29.63 -15.90
N THR A 19 6.01 30.16 -17.04
CA THR A 19 5.84 29.50 -18.33
C THR A 19 6.44 28.10 -18.27
N THR A 20 5.85 27.14 -18.99
CA THR A 20 6.29 25.73 -19.00
C THR A 20 7.80 25.59 -19.26
N ALA A 21 8.37 26.46 -20.09
CA ALA A 21 9.80 26.53 -20.35
C ALA A 21 10.66 26.87 -19.11
N SER A 22 10.18 27.76 -18.24
CA SER A 22 10.85 28.14 -16.99
C SER A 22 10.90 26.97 -16.00
N VAL A 23 9.77 26.28 -15.82
CA VAL A 23 9.64 25.09 -14.95
C VAL A 23 10.55 23.96 -15.43
N ILE A 24 10.61 23.73 -16.74
CA ILE A 24 11.46 22.71 -17.36
C ILE A 24 12.95 23.05 -17.16
N ALA A 25 13.34 24.31 -17.32
CA ALA A 25 14.74 24.73 -17.14
C ALA A 25 15.22 24.55 -15.68
N GLU A 26 14.35 24.86 -14.71
CA GLU A 26 14.66 24.69 -13.29
C GLU A 26 14.75 23.22 -12.88
N ALA A 27 13.81 22.40 -13.35
CA ALA A 27 13.87 20.95 -13.17
C ALA A 27 15.14 20.36 -13.80
N ARG A 28 15.52 20.77 -15.01
CA ARG A 28 16.74 20.26 -15.67
C ARG A 28 18.01 20.59 -14.90
N ARG A 29 18.11 21.76 -14.26
CA ARG A 29 19.24 22.09 -13.37
C ARG A 29 19.21 21.24 -12.10
N LYS A 30 18.04 21.09 -11.47
CA LYS A 30 17.87 20.31 -10.24
C LYS A 30 18.25 18.84 -10.41
N TRP A 31 17.97 18.27 -11.58
CA TRP A 31 18.20 16.86 -11.88
C TRP A 31 19.44 16.60 -12.75
N GLY A 32 20.30 17.61 -12.98
CA GLY A 32 21.55 17.45 -13.74
C GLY A 32 21.38 17.11 -15.22
N LEU A 33 20.24 17.45 -15.82
CA LEU A 33 19.88 17.12 -17.20
C LEU A 33 20.38 18.17 -18.23
N SER A 34 21.37 18.99 -17.86
CA SER A 34 22.03 19.93 -18.76
C SER A 34 22.82 19.16 -19.81
N GLY A 35 22.45 19.28 -21.09
CA GLY A 35 23.09 18.59 -22.22
C GLY A 35 22.29 17.42 -22.79
N ILE A 36 21.33 16.85 -22.04
CA ILE A 36 20.39 15.86 -22.60
C ILE A 36 19.25 16.60 -23.32
N PRO A 37 18.99 16.33 -24.61
CA PRO A 37 17.92 16.98 -25.35
C PRO A 37 16.57 16.67 -24.70
N THR A 38 15.69 17.66 -24.65
CA THR A 38 14.33 17.45 -24.13
C THR A 38 13.62 16.41 -24.98
N PRO A 39 12.97 15.38 -24.39
CA PRO A 39 12.21 14.42 -25.17
C PRO A 39 11.13 15.15 -25.97
N ARG A 40 10.94 14.76 -27.23
CA ARG A 40 9.91 15.36 -28.10
C ARG A 40 8.54 15.10 -27.47
N SER A 41 7.70 16.13 -27.41
CA SER A 41 6.34 15.98 -26.92
C SER A 41 5.56 15.08 -27.88
N ILE A 42 4.78 14.15 -27.33
CA ILE A 42 3.93 13.19 -28.05
C ILE A 42 2.98 13.89 -29.05
N LEU A 43 2.70 15.18 -28.84
CA LEU A 43 1.82 16.00 -29.68
C LEU A 43 2.48 16.59 -30.95
N ASN A 44 3.80 16.48 -31.10
CA ASN A 44 4.53 17.06 -32.25
C ASN A 44 5.06 15.97 -33.21
N ASP A 45 4.55 14.74 -33.12
CA ASP A 45 5.02 13.57 -33.87
C ASP A 45 4.09 13.21 -35.04
N ASP A 46 3.68 14.21 -35.83
CA ASP A 46 2.79 14.04 -37.00
C ASP A 46 3.54 13.59 -38.27
N SER A 47 4.85 13.35 -38.21
CA SER A 47 5.67 13.02 -39.39
C SER A 47 6.08 11.54 -39.49
N THR A 48 5.62 10.70 -38.56
CA THR A 48 5.87 9.26 -38.60
C THR A 48 4.84 8.64 -39.56
N PRO A 49 5.25 8.08 -40.72
CA PRO A 49 4.30 7.43 -41.61
C PRO A 49 3.69 6.25 -40.85
N LEU A 50 2.43 6.39 -40.45
CA LEU A 50 1.69 5.30 -39.83
C LEU A 50 1.64 4.14 -40.84
N PRO A 51 1.96 2.90 -40.44
CA PRO A 51 1.76 1.75 -41.31
C PRO A 51 0.28 1.69 -41.74
N PRO A 52 -0.03 1.19 -42.95
CA PRO A 52 -1.33 1.32 -43.62
C PRO A 52 -2.49 0.52 -42.98
N SER A 53 -2.45 0.24 -41.68
CA SER A 53 -3.47 -0.54 -40.96
C SER A 53 -4.16 0.22 -39.82
N LEU A 54 -3.98 1.54 -39.71
CA LEU A 54 -4.72 2.36 -38.74
C LEU A 54 -5.35 3.58 -39.41
N SER A 55 -6.39 3.35 -40.21
CA SER A 55 -7.36 4.38 -40.55
C SER A 55 -8.17 4.74 -39.30
N LEU A 56 -8.02 5.98 -38.84
CA LEU A 56 -8.63 6.52 -37.62
C LEU A 56 -10.09 6.96 -37.79
N SER A 57 -10.79 6.43 -38.80
CA SER A 57 -12.19 6.78 -39.14
C SER A 57 -13.22 5.76 -38.63
N GLU A 58 -12.81 4.81 -37.77
CA GLU A 58 -13.65 3.73 -37.24
C GLU A 58 -13.67 3.76 -35.70
N ALA A 59 -13.59 4.97 -35.13
CA ALA A 59 -13.51 5.19 -33.68
C ALA A 59 -14.87 5.46 -33.02
N ASP A 60 -15.95 5.61 -33.78
CA ASP A 60 -17.27 6.02 -33.27
C ASP A 60 -18.36 4.91 -33.27
N GLU A 61 -18.02 3.66 -33.57
CA GLU A 61 -18.96 2.52 -33.36
C GLU A 61 -18.28 1.32 -32.68
N LEU A 62 -18.07 1.37 -31.36
CA LEU A 62 -17.77 0.16 -30.55
C LEU A 62 -18.31 0.30 -29.12
N ASP A 63 -19.60 0.01 -28.96
CA ASP A 63 -20.16 -0.48 -27.69
C ASP A 63 -20.12 -2.02 -27.73
N ASP A 64 -18.95 -2.60 -27.43
CA ASP A 64 -18.81 -4.02 -27.13
C ASP A 64 -17.59 -4.27 -26.23
N ALA A 65 -17.84 -4.94 -25.11
CA ALA A 65 -16.93 -5.16 -23.99
C ALA A 65 -15.80 -6.19 -24.25
N ASP A 66 -15.29 -6.27 -25.47
CA ASP A 66 -14.21 -7.15 -25.90
C ASP A 66 -13.19 -6.37 -26.73
N TYR A 67 -12.43 -5.48 -26.08
CA TYR A 67 -11.31 -4.78 -26.69
C TYR A 67 -10.25 -5.80 -27.18
N ARG A 68 -10.35 -6.18 -28.47
CA ARG A 68 -9.32 -6.76 -29.34
C ARG A 68 -8.31 -7.68 -28.62
N ARG A 69 -8.75 -8.81 -28.10
CA ARG A 69 -7.83 -9.96 -27.97
C ARG A 69 -7.45 -10.33 -29.40
N ASN A 70 -6.19 -10.15 -29.79
CA ASN A 70 -5.69 -10.78 -31.01
C ASN A 70 -6.16 -12.25 -30.97
N PRO A 71 -6.95 -12.72 -31.96
CA PRO A 71 -7.60 -14.04 -31.90
C PRO A 71 -6.61 -15.17 -31.69
N ASN A 72 -5.33 -14.92 -32.01
CA ASN A 72 -4.22 -15.86 -31.84
C ASN A 72 -3.59 -15.86 -30.42
N THR A 73 -4.04 -15.00 -29.50
CA THR A 73 -3.52 -15.01 -28.12
C THR A 73 -4.25 -16.06 -27.28
N PRO A 74 -3.55 -17.11 -26.78
CA PRO A 74 -4.19 -18.15 -26.00
C PRO A 74 -4.79 -17.58 -24.69
N PRO A 75 -5.88 -18.17 -24.18
CA PRO A 75 -6.48 -17.77 -22.89
C PRO A 75 -5.46 -17.94 -21.76
N LEU A 76 -5.63 -17.18 -20.67
CA LEU A 76 -4.63 -17.08 -19.58
C LEU A 76 -4.18 -18.45 -19.03
N HIS A 77 -5.08 -19.42 -18.95
CA HIS A 77 -4.79 -20.76 -18.44
C HIS A 77 -3.89 -21.60 -19.37
N LEU A 78 -3.77 -21.22 -20.66
CA LEU A 78 -2.90 -21.87 -21.65
C LEU A 78 -1.55 -21.15 -21.83
N ARG A 79 -1.36 -19.98 -21.22
CA ARG A 79 -0.12 -19.19 -21.38
C ARG A 79 1.01 -19.81 -20.55
N LYS A 80 2.09 -20.19 -21.23
CA LYS A 80 3.35 -20.59 -20.57
C LYS A 80 4.13 -19.34 -20.16
N PRO A 81 4.89 -19.37 -19.04
CA PRO A 81 5.79 -18.27 -18.72
C PRO A 81 6.82 -18.11 -19.85
N PRO A 82 7.28 -16.88 -20.13
CA PRO A 82 8.30 -16.67 -21.15
C PRO A 82 9.58 -17.42 -20.76
N THR A 83 10.19 -18.10 -21.74
CA THR A 83 11.45 -18.84 -21.54
C THR A 83 12.64 -17.90 -21.31
N SER A 84 12.53 -16.64 -21.74
CA SER A 84 13.55 -15.62 -21.52
C SER A 84 13.77 -15.38 -20.03
N PRO A 85 15.02 -15.23 -19.57
CA PRO A 85 15.30 -14.96 -18.17
C PRO A 85 14.63 -13.65 -17.73
N THR A 86 14.17 -13.60 -16.48
CA THR A 86 13.64 -12.35 -15.90
C THR A 86 14.68 -11.24 -16.07
N PRO A 87 14.32 -10.05 -16.59
CA PRO A 87 15.31 -9.02 -16.85
C PRO A 87 15.97 -8.53 -15.54
N THR A 88 17.19 -8.02 -15.68
CA THR A 88 18.12 -7.76 -14.55
C THR A 88 17.53 -6.85 -13.48
N GLU A 89 16.77 -5.83 -13.88
CA GLU A 89 16.14 -4.86 -12.97
C GLU A 89 15.14 -5.51 -12.01
N TRP A 90 14.26 -6.37 -12.51
CA TRP A 90 13.30 -7.11 -11.69
C TRP A 90 13.98 -8.09 -10.74
N LYS A 91 15.07 -8.73 -11.18
CA LYS A 91 15.88 -9.60 -10.30
C LYS A 91 16.50 -8.78 -9.16
N ALA A 92 17.11 -7.64 -9.47
CA ALA A 92 17.71 -6.75 -8.48
C ALA A 92 16.68 -6.23 -7.47
N HIS A 93 15.52 -5.76 -7.94
CA HIS A 93 14.43 -5.32 -7.07
C HIS A 93 13.93 -6.45 -6.14
N ARG A 94 13.75 -7.66 -6.67
CA ARG A 94 13.35 -8.83 -5.86
C ARG A 94 14.39 -9.18 -4.79
N LEU A 95 15.68 -9.07 -5.10
CA LEU A 95 16.75 -9.29 -4.13
C LEU A 95 16.77 -8.19 -3.05
N ALA A 96 16.58 -6.93 -3.44
CA ALA A 96 16.47 -5.81 -2.50
C ALA A 96 15.29 -5.98 -1.53
N LEU A 97 14.12 -6.43 -2.03
CA LEU A 97 12.96 -6.74 -1.18
C LEU A 97 13.22 -7.91 -0.22
N LYS A 98 13.90 -8.97 -0.68
CA LYS A 98 14.27 -10.09 0.20
C LYS A 98 15.27 -9.67 1.28
N LYS A 99 16.21 -8.79 0.94
CA LYS A 99 17.21 -8.25 1.87
C LYS A 99 16.56 -7.33 2.92
N SER A 100 15.64 -6.47 2.50
CA SER A 100 14.92 -5.56 3.41
C SER A 100 13.87 -6.27 4.27
N PHE A 101 13.22 -7.33 3.75
CA PHE A 101 12.17 -8.06 4.43
C PHE A 101 12.47 -9.57 4.49
N PRO A 102 13.37 -10.02 5.38
CA PRO A 102 13.77 -11.44 5.46
C PRO A 102 12.62 -12.37 5.87
N THR A 103 11.72 -11.90 6.74
CA THR A 103 10.49 -12.61 7.15
C THR A 103 9.31 -12.37 6.19
N GLY A 104 9.57 -11.68 5.07
CA GLY A 104 8.55 -11.24 4.12
C GLY A 104 7.87 -9.93 4.49
N TRP A 105 7.14 -9.36 3.53
CA TRP A 105 6.37 -8.15 3.74
C TRP A 105 5.20 -8.42 4.71
N SER A 106 5.25 -7.81 5.89
CA SER A 106 4.20 -7.91 6.90
C SER A 106 3.71 -6.51 7.27
N PRO A 107 2.53 -6.10 6.77
CA PRO A 107 1.98 -4.79 7.13
C PRO A 107 1.89 -4.64 8.65
N PRO A 108 2.30 -3.49 9.22
CA PRO A 108 2.37 -3.30 10.66
C PRO A 108 0.99 -3.30 11.32
N ARG A 109 -0.04 -2.77 10.63
CA ARG A 109 -1.43 -2.76 11.11
C ARG A 109 -2.27 -3.73 10.29
N LYS A 110 -2.49 -4.94 10.82
CA LYS A 110 -3.37 -5.95 10.23
C LYS A 110 -4.70 -5.93 10.95
N LEU A 111 -5.79 -5.70 10.22
CA LEU A 111 -7.12 -5.86 10.78
C LEU A 111 -7.41 -7.35 10.98
N SER A 112 -7.83 -7.73 12.18
CA SER A 112 -8.24 -9.10 12.46
C SER A 112 -9.50 -9.45 11.67
N ARG A 113 -9.70 -10.74 11.42
CA ARG A 113 -10.89 -11.19 10.69
C ARG A 113 -12.19 -10.81 11.41
N GLU A 114 -12.23 -10.98 12.72
CA GLU A 114 -13.38 -10.62 13.56
C GLU A 114 -13.68 -9.12 13.47
N ALA A 115 -12.65 -8.28 13.44
CA ALA A 115 -12.85 -6.84 13.29
C ALA A 115 -13.33 -6.45 11.87
N MET A 116 -12.94 -7.18 10.82
CA MET A 116 -13.53 -7.00 9.48
C MET A 116 -15.01 -7.38 9.46
N ASP A 117 -15.38 -8.48 10.14
CA ASP A 117 -16.78 -8.91 10.23
C ASP A 117 -17.61 -7.90 11.04
N GLY A 118 -17.09 -7.42 12.17
CA GLY A 118 -17.71 -6.33 12.94
C GLY A 118 -17.86 -5.03 12.15
N LEU A 119 -16.90 -4.69 11.29
CA LEU A 119 -17.02 -3.54 10.38
C LEU A 119 -18.17 -3.72 9.37
N ARG A 120 -18.35 -4.94 8.84
CA ARG A 120 -19.49 -5.23 7.95
C ARG A 120 -20.81 -5.19 8.70
N GLU A 121 -20.85 -5.72 9.91
CA GLU A 121 -22.04 -5.72 10.77
C GLU A 121 -22.47 -4.28 11.08
N LEU A 122 -21.55 -3.42 11.55
CA LEU A 122 -21.84 -2.01 11.82
C LEU A 122 -22.43 -1.28 10.60
N HIS A 123 -21.82 -1.46 9.43
CA HIS A 123 -22.31 -0.83 8.20
C HIS A 123 -23.65 -1.41 7.72
N ARG A 124 -23.94 -2.68 8.04
CA ARG A 124 -25.25 -3.31 7.77
C ARG A 124 -26.34 -2.78 8.70
N TYR A 125 -26.01 -2.44 9.95
CA TYR A 125 -26.97 -1.87 10.90
C TYR A 125 -27.40 -0.46 10.47
N ASP A 126 -26.47 0.48 10.34
CA ASP A 126 -26.77 1.87 9.97
C ASP A 126 -25.76 2.42 8.94
N PRO A 127 -26.00 2.30 7.62
CA PRO A 127 -25.05 2.76 6.61
C PRO A 127 -24.88 4.29 6.60
N GLU A 128 -25.90 5.05 7.01
CA GLU A 128 -25.89 6.52 7.07
C GLU A 128 -24.97 7.07 8.17
N ASN A 129 -24.92 6.40 9.32
CA ASN A 129 -24.06 6.80 10.44
C ASN A 129 -22.66 6.18 10.32
N PHE A 130 -22.58 4.91 9.91
CA PHE A 130 -21.32 4.19 9.74
C PHE A 130 -20.79 4.31 8.31
N THR A 131 -20.60 5.55 7.87
CA THR A 131 -20.01 5.84 6.56
C THR A 131 -18.54 5.40 6.48
N THR A 132 -18.02 5.24 5.27
CA THR A 132 -16.62 4.84 5.04
C THR A 132 -15.56 5.71 5.76
N PRO A 133 -15.62 7.05 5.79
CA PRO A 133 -14.65 7.85 6.55
C PRO A 133 -14.76 7.63 8.06
N VAL A 134 -15.98 7.52 8.59
CA VAL A 134 -16.20 7.28 10.04
C VAL A 134 -15.64 5.92 10.47
N LEU A 135 -15.85 4.88 9.65
CA LEU A 135 -15.27 3.55 9.91
C LEU A 135 -13.74 3.56 9.76
N ALA A 136 -13.20 4.30 8.79
CA ALA A 136 -11.77 4.44 8.60
C ALA A 136 -11.08 5.04 9.83
N GLU A 137 -11.68 6.07 10.43
CA GLU A 137 -11.19 6.71 11.64
C GLU A 137 -11.23 5.75 12.84
N ARG A 138 -12.37 5.10 13.08
CA ARG A 138 -12.56 4.18 14.22
C ARG A 138 -11.64 2.98 14.20
N PHE A 139 -11.42 2.40 13.01
CA PHE A 139 -10.56 1.23 12.84
C PHE A 139 -9.11 1.61 12.53
N HIS A 140 -8.80 2.90 12.36
CA HIS A 140 -7.50 3.44 11.95
C HIS A 140 -6.94 2.78 10.69
N ILE A 141 -7.78 2.68 9.66
CA ILE A 141 -7.46 2.07 8.37
C ILE A 141 -7.76 3.08 7.27
N SER A 142 -7.08 2.96 6.13
CA SER A 142 -7.38 3.78 4.96
C SER A 142 -8.84 3.62 4.51
N PRO A 143 -9.55 4.70 4.12
CA PRO A 143 -10.91 4.63 3.60
C PRO A 143 -11.03 3.75 2.35
N GLU A 144 -9.95 3.61 1.58
CA GLU A 144 -9.87 2.70 0.43
C GLU A 144 -10.02 1.23 0.87
N ALA A 145 -9.29 0.85 1.92
CA ALA A 145 -9.35 -0.51 2.44
C ALA A 145 -10.71 -0.84 3.06
N VAL A 146 -11.36 0.14 3.71
CA VAL A 146 -12.75 -0.01 4.18
C VAL A 146 -13.70 -0.29 3.01
N ARG A 147 -13.61 0.48 1.91
CA ARG A 147 -14.41 0.23 0.70
C ARG A 147 -14.17 -1.16 0.13
N ARG A 148 -12.92 -1.63 0.11
CA ARG A 148 -12.59 -3.00 -0.35
C ARG A 148 -13.22 -4.07 0.54
N ILE A 149 -13.18 -3.90 1.87
CA ILE A 149 -13.79 -4.83 2.83
C ILE A 149 -15.30 -4.90 2.60
N LEU A 150 -15.97 -3.74 2.49
CA LEU A 150 -17.42 -3.66 2.26
C LEU A 150 -17.83 -4.22 0.89
N LYS A 151 -17.02 -4.01 -0.16
CA LYS A 151 -17.28 -4.55 -1.51
C LYS A 151 -17.09 -6.08 -1.59
N SER A 152 -16.16 -6.63 -0.80
CA SER A 152 -15.88 -8.07 -0.80
C SER A 152 -17.03 -8.89 -0.20
N LYS A 153 -17.53 -9.89 -0.95
CA LYS A 153 -18.60 -10.81 -0.52
C LYS A 153 -18.11 -12.16 0.01
N TRP A 154 -16.79 -12.36 0.07
CA TRP A 154 -16.23 -13.66 0.42
C TRP A 154 -16.40 -13.96 1.92
N GLU A 155 -17.10 -15.04 2.23
CA GLU A 155 -17.31 -15.55 3.58
C GLU A 155 -16.86 -17.03 3.66
N PRO A 156 -16.14 -17.44 4.72
CA PRO A 156 -15.69 -18.82 4.91
C PRO A 156 -16.87 -19.69 5.35
N SER A 157 -16.87 -20.94 4.92
CA SER A 157 -17.82 -21.92 5.45
C SER A 157 -17.70 -22.08 6.97
N THR A 158 -18.78 -22.49 7.62
CA THR A 158 -18.86 -22.69 9.08
C THR A 158 -17.75 -23.61 9.59
N GLU A 159 -17.45 -24.70 8.88
CA GLU A 159 -16.35 -25.61 9.20
C GLU A 159 -14.97 -24.95 9.13
N ARG A 160 -14.71 -24.15 8.08
CA ARG A 160 -13.44 -23.41 7.94
C ARG A 160 -13.28 -22.40 9.07
N ARG A 161 -14.37 -21.75 9.48
CA ARG A 161 -14.38 -20.81 10.61
C ARG A 161 -14.00 -21.54 11.92
N LYS A 162 -14.59 -22.70 12.20
CA LYS A 162 -14.23 -23.53 13.37
C LYS A 162 -12.75 -23.91 13.38
N LYS A 163 -12.25 -24.47 12.27
CA LYS A 163 -10.83 -24.84 12.13
C LYS A 163 -9.88 -23.67 12.37
N TRP A 164 -10.24 -22.47 11.91
CA TRP A 164 -9.45 -21.27 12.20
C TRP A 164 -9.48 -20.89 13.68
N THR A 165 -10.65 -20.87 14.31
CA THR A 165 -10.76 -20.56 15.74
C THR A 165 -9.97 -21.53 16.61
N GLU A 166 -10.03 -22.83 16.31
CA GLU A 166 -9.25 -23.87 16.99
C GLU A 166 -7.75 -23.66 16.79
N LYS A 167 -7.31 -23.38 15.56
CA LYS A 167 -5.90 -23.08 15.27
C LYS A 167 -5.40 -21.84 16.01
N GLN A 168 -6.23 -20.80 16.12
CA GLN A 168 -5.90 -19.57 16.87
C GLN A 168 -5.83 -19.85 18.37
N LYS A 169 -6.78 -20.61 18.92
CA LYS A 169 -6.76 -21.05 20.34
C LYS A 169 -5.49 -21.84 20.65
N ARG A 170 -5.16 -22.83 19.82
CA ARG A 170 -3.94 -23.65 19.98
C ARG A 170 -2.67 -22.79 19.96
N GLN A 171 -2.53 -21.88 19.00
CA GLN A 171 -1.37 -20.98 18.93
C GLN A 171 -1.31 -20.01 20.12
N ARG A 172 -2.46 -19.56 20.62
CA ARG A 172 -2.52 -18.70 21.81
C ARG A 172 -2.07 -19.48 23.06
N GLU A 173 -2.55 -20.70 23.24
CA GLU A 173 -2.16 -21.58 24.34
C GLU A 173 -0.67 -21.91 24.30
N GLU A 174 -0.14 -22.24 23.13
CA GLU A 174 1.30 -22.49 22.95
C GLU A 174 2.14 -21.27 23.33
N ARG A 175 1.76 -20.07 22.87
CA ARG A 175 2.42 -18.82 23.27
C ARG A 175 2.36 -18.57 24.77
N LEU A 176 1.22 -18.88 25.41
CA LEU A 176 1.08 -18.76 26.86
C LEU A 176 1.96 -19.76 27.61
N LYS A 177 2.06 -21.00 27.13
CA LYS A 177 2.95 -22.03 27.70
C LYS A 177 4.41 -21.59 27.62
N ILE A 178 4.85 -21.09 26.46
CA ILE A 178 6.23 -20.56 26.28
C ILE A 178 6.48 -19.40 27.25
N LYS A 179 5.56 -18.44 27.33
CA LYS A 179 5.68 -17.31 28.28
C LYS A 179 5.75 -17.76 29.73
N ARG A 180 4.94 -18.74 30.13
CA ARG A 180 4.97 -19.33 31.49
C ARG A 180 6.32 -19.99 31.78
N GLY A 181 6.82 -20.82 30.87
CA GLY A 181 8.12 -21.46 31.03
C GLY A 181 9.29 -20.48 31.10
N ASN A 182 9.26 -19.40 30.29
CA ASN A 182 10.27 -18.35 30.37
C ASN A 182 10.20 -17.60 31.71
N PHE A 183 9.00 -17.26 32.18
CA PHE A 183 8.82 -16.59 33.46
C PHE A 183 9.31 -17.44 34.65
N GLU A 184 9.10 -18.76 34.60
CA GLU A 184 9.62 -19.68 35.62
C GLU A 184 11.15 -19.69 35.65
N LYS A 185 11.80 -19.69 34.48
CA LYS A 185 13.27 -19.60 34.37
C LYS A 185 13.80 -18.25 34.89
N GLU A 186 13.19 -17.14 34.48
CA GLU A 186 13.56 -15.80 34.98
C GLU A 186 13.45 -15.73 36.51
N ARG A 187 12.42 -16.34 37.12
CA ARG A 187 12.29 -16.41 38.58
C ARG A 187 13.40 -17.23 39.24
N GLN A 188 13.78 -18.36 38.65
CA GLN A 188 14.88 -19.19 39.15
C GLN A 188 16.21 -18.43 39.09
N GLU A 189 16.50 -17.78 37.95
CA GLU A 189 17.70 -16.95 37.78
C GLU A 189 17.76 -15.82 38.81
N VAL A 190 16.65 -15.12 39.06
CA VAL A 190 16.58 -14.07 40.09
C VAL A 190 16.86 -14.63 41.49
N GLN A 191 16.30 -15.80 41.82
CA GLN A 191 16.55 -16.45 43.11
C GLN A 191 18.03 -16.84 43.27
N GLU A 192 18.64 -17.40 42.22
CA GLU A 192 20.07 -17.73 42.22
C GLU A 192 20.95 -16.48 42.39
N ILE A 193 20.62 -15.38 41.70
CA ILE A 193 21.33 -14.10 41.85
C ILE A 193 21.22 -13.57 43.30
N LEU A 194 20.02 -13.61 43.88
CA LEU A 194 19.81 -13.18 45.26
C LEU A 194 20.59 -14.03 46.26
N LEU A 195 20.58 -15.35 46.06
CA LEU A 195 21.35 -16.30 46.87
C LEU A 195 22.85 -16.02 46.74
N ALA A 196 23.38 -15.87 45.52
CA ALA A 196 24.79 -15.55 45.28
C ALA A 196 25.20 -14.21 45.94
N LYS A 197 24.31 -13.21 45.92
CA LYS A 197 24.54 -11.92 46.59
C LYS A 197 24.58 -12.05 48.12
N GLN A 198 23.80 -12.97 48.69
CA GLN A 198 23.83 -13.26 50.12
C GLN A 198 25.17 -13.90 50.54
N PHE A 199 25.74 -14.78 49.71
CA PHE A 199 27.04 -15.42 49.99
C PHE A 199 28.24 -14.49 49.78
N SER A 200 28.18 -13.51 48.88
CA SER A 200 29.29 -12.58 48.63
C SER A 200 29.41 -11.45 49.67
N GLY A 201 28.33 -11.10 50.37
CA GLY A 201 28.32 -10.07 51.42
C GLY A 201 29.01 -10.46 52.74
N GLY A 202 29.38 -11.73 52.93
CA GLY A 202 29.93 -12.25 54.20
C GLY A 202 31.46 -12.39 54.27
N LEU A 203 32.20 -12.09 53.20
CA LEU A 203 33.66 -12.31 53.11
C LEU A 203 34.53 -11.06 53.34
N SER A 204 33.92 -9.93 53.75
CA SER A 204 34.65 -8.73 54.15
C SER A 204 34.36 -8.49 55.62
N LEU A 205 35.35 -8.71 56.50
CA LEU A 205 35.50 -8.24 57.91
C LEU A 205 36.30 -9.27 58.74
N LYS A 206 37.60 -9.42 58.49
CA LYS A 206 38.65 -9.69 59.50
C LYS A 206 40.00 -9.29 58.90
N GLY A 207 40.40 -8.05 59.17
CA GLY A 207 41.76 -7.53 59.01
C GLY A 207 42.21 -6.99 60.35
#